data_AF-A0A5M9P4L5-F1
#
_entry.id   AF-A0A5M9P4L5-F1
#
_cell.length_a   1.000
_cell.length_b   1.000
_cell.length_c   1.000
_cell.angle_alpha   90.00
_cell.angle_beta   90.00
_cell.angle_gamma   90.00
#
_symmetry.space_group_name_H-M   'P 1'
#
loop_
_entity.id
_entity.type
_entity.pdbx_description
1 polymer ?
#
loop_
_entity_poly.entity_id
_entity_poly.type
_entity_poly.pdbx_seq_one_letter_code
_entity_poly.pdbx_strand_id
1 'polypeptide(L)'
;MKILTMIREAAKESNAFENHAAKELALEEKLLYLQGLALVMNSDGEIHPEETDYLLILIRSLYLDESVIDSCIEFANQPDKSTIQSILKCFRRKPIAQLFLFDALMMSYRDGDISEQEKEVIDELAFQFEVAKGIYHDIFDLFCYIKNRNWQDAALYFSIHLLNPDYFNHIFNYYDVSLEQVSKQSKKASKKKILSCINNKLENGISNEVILPFLQAKIDKKEASVINGNFILPDSDEFKLSTININFDKLSETLHIDSLLLIKQNPIVNYFIKCIGLTDSDRYKLDGGTQKIIISKLGKNNRVLDLGLKFEEGCLIDVNGTLWSYKKGRGDNCIIGKNIIFSNTKKNFKQLENVKGLPLHSSLTDTSNAGWLTKFYE
;
A
#
# COMPACT_ATOMS: atom_id res chain seq x y z
N MET A 1 -1.46 7.20 41.56
CA MET A 1 -1.73 6.06 40.65
C MET A 1 -1.79 4.77 41.47
N LYS A 2 -2.73 3.84 41.22
CA LYS A 2 -2.84 2.58 41.98
C LYS A 2 -1.89 1.53 41.38
N ILE A 3 -1.13 0.82 42.20
CA ILE A 3 -0.15 -0.23 41.79
C ILE A 3 -0.71 -1.22 40.77
N LEU A 4 -2.00 -1.59 40.90
CA LEU A 4 -2.70 -2.47 39.95
C LEU A 4 -2.76 -1.91 38.52
N THR A 5 -2.84 -0.59 38.34
CA THR A 5 -2.81 0.06 37.02
C THR A 5 -1.42 -0.04 36.41
N MET A 6 -0.37 0.25 37.20
CA MET A 6 1.02 0.15 36.74
C MET A 6 1.40 -1.29 36.35
N ILE A 7 0.95 -2.29 37.11
CA ILE A 7 1.17 -3.71 36.77
C ILE A 7 0.49 -4.07 35.45
N ARG A 8 -0.73 -3.56 35.20
CA ARG A 8 -1.46 -3.83 33.96
C ARG A 8 -0.80 -3.13 32.76
N GLU A 9 -0.36 -1.89 32.93
CA GLU A 9 0.36 -1.14 31.89
C GLU A 9 1.69 -1.81 31.54
N ALA A 10 2.51 -2.16 32.54
CA ALA A 10 3.78 -2.86 32.32
C ALA A 10 3.61 -4.23 31.65
N ALA A 11 2.62 -5.03 32.08
CA ALA A 11 2.33 -6.32 31.44
C ALA A 11 1.87 -6.15 30.00
N LYS A 12 1.09 -5.09 29.72
CA LYS A 12 0.59 -4.78 28.39
C LYS A 12 1.71 -4.33 27.45
N GLU A 13 2.62 -3.49 27.91
CA GLU A 13 3.82 -3.06 27.17
C GLU A 13 4.70 -4.25 26.82
N SER A 14 5.02 -5.08 27.82
CA SER A 14 5.84 -6.27 27.63
C SER A 14 5.23 -7.23 26.60
N ASN A 15 3.93 -7.48 26.66
CA ASN A 15 3.26 -8.43 25.76
C ASN A 15 3.08 -7.85 24.34
N ALA A 16 2.81 -6.56 24.22
CA ALA A 16 2.55 -5.94 22.92
C ALA A 16 3.80 -5.91 22.04
N PHE A 17 4.95 -5.56 22.63
CA PHE A 17 6.21 -5.40 21.93
C PHE A 17 7.00 -6.71 21.77
N GLU A 18 6.57 -7.83 22.35
CA GLU A 18 7.26 -9.14 22.25
C GLU A 18 7.59 -9.56 20.81
N ASN A 19 6.75 -9.14 19.85
CA ASN A 19 6.85 -9.44 18.42
C ASN A 19 7.30 -8.22 17.59
N HIS A 20 8.04 -7.28 18.19
CA HIS A 20 8.59 -6.13 17.47
C HIS A 20 9.52 -6.59 16.34
N ALA A 21 9.34 -6.10 15.10
CA ALA A 21 10.06 -6.65 13.94
C ALA A 21 11.58 -6.45 14.00
N ALA A 22 12.06 -5.41 14.69
CA ALA A 22 13.50 -5.21 14.90
C ALA A 22 14.15 -6.30 15.79
N LYS A 23 13.36 -7.19 16.43
CA LYS A 23 13.86 -8.35 17.18
C LYS A 23 14.67 -9.32 16.32
N GLU A 24 14.35 -9.40 15.03
CA GLU A 24 15.01 -10.30 14.07
C GLU A 24 16.32 -9.72 13.51
N LEU A 25 16.66 -8.47 13.82
CA LEU A 25 17.92 -7.85 13.41
C LEU A 25 19.13 -8.51 14.10
N ALA A 26 20.29 -8.43 13.47
CA ALA A 26 21.54 -8.82 14.12
C ALA A 26 21.83 -7.92 15.33
N LEU A 27 22.62 -8.40 16.30
CA LEU A 27 22.93 -7.64 17.52
C LEU A 27 23.44 -6.23 17.24
N GLU A 28 24.39 -6.09 16.31
CA GLU A 28 24.94 -4.79 15.91
C GLU A 28 23.87 -3.88 15.31
N GLU A 29 23.00 -4.41 14.45
CA GLU A 29 21.91 -3.65 13.84
C GLU A 29 20.86 -3.22 14.90
N LYS A 30 20.60 -4.03 15.93
CA LYS A 30 19.74 -3.65 17.06
C LYS A 30 20.34 -2.49 17.86
N LEU A 31 21.65 -2.49 18.09
CA LEU A 31 22.33 -1.40 18.79
C LEU A 31 22.29 -0.11 17.96
N LEU A 32 22.56 -0.19 16.65
CA LEU A 32 22.45 0.95 15.74
C LEU A 32 21.01 1.47 15.66
N TYR A 33 20.01 0.59 15.74
CA TYR A 33 18.59 0.96 15.79
C TYR A 33 18.29 1.84 17.02
N LEU A 34 18.70 1.39 18.21
CA LEU A 34 18.47 2.12 19.45
C LEU A 34 19.29 3.42 19.52
N GLN A 35 20.54 3.41 19.04
CA GLN A 35 21.37 4.62 18.94
C GLN A 35 20.75 5.64 17.98
N GLY A 36 20.19 5.19 16.86
CA GLY A 36 19.48 6.08 15.94
C GLY A 36 18.25 6.73 16.57
N LEU A 37 17.47 5.99 17.37
CA LEU A 37 16.35 6.55 18.11
C LEU A 37 16.84 7.53 19.19
N ALA A 38 17.90 7.18 19.92
CA ALA A 38 18.48 8.06 20.93
C ALA A 38 19.00 9.39 20.34
N LEU A 39 19.46 9.39 19.09
CA LEU A 39 19.82 10.61 18.36
C LEU A 39 18.61 11.55 18.17
N VAL A 40 17.43 10.99 17.86
CA VAL A 40 16.19 11.76 17.74
C VAL A 40 15.77 12.30 19.11
N MET A 41 15.80 11.44 20.13
CA MET A 41 15.41 11.76 21.51
C MET A 41 16.16 12.95 22.10
N ASN A 42 17.44 13.15 21.75
CA ASN A 42 18.24 14.27 22.25
C ASN A 42 18.47 15.38 21.20
N SER A 43 17.61 15.47 20.19
CA SER A 43 17.80 16.39 19.07
C SER A 43 17.62 17.87 19.45
N ASP A 44 16.81 18.16 20.47
CA ASP A 44 16.63 19.49 21.04
C ASP A 44 17.55 19.76 22.26
N GLY A 45 18.31 18.76 22.68
CA GLY A 45 19.24 18.82 23.82
C GLY A 45 18.60 18.51 25.17
N GLU A 46 17.33 18.09 25.20
CA GLU A 46 16.65 17.55 26.37
C GLU A 46 16.36 16.07 26.15
N ILE A 47 16.38 15.27 27.22
CA ILE A 47 15.98 13.86 27.17
C ILE A 47 14.84 13.71 28.15
N HIS A 48 13.63 13.48 27.65
CA HIS A 48 12.47 13.34 28.51
C HIS A 48 12.37 11.91 29.11
N PRO A 49 11.96 11.78 30.39
CA PRO A 49 11.77 10.46 31.01
C PRO A 49 10.81 9.56 30.22
N GLU A 50 9.75 10.12 29.65
CA GLU A 50 8.72 9.41 28.91
C GLU A 50 9.25 8.79 27.59
N GLU A 51 10.21 9.45 26.94
CA GLU A 51 10.90 8.94 25.75
C GLU A 51 11.93 7.88 26.11
N THR A 52 12.64 8.10 27.21
CA THR A 52 13.58 7.12 27.78
C THR A 52 12.85 5.82 28.14
N ASP A 53 11.66 5.93 28.74
CA ASP A 53 10.80 4.78 29.04
C ASP A 53 10.40 4.02 27.75
N TYR A 54 10.13 4.72 26.65
CA TYR A 54 9.88 4.07 25.35
C TYR A 54 11.10 3.31 24.84
N LEU A 55 12.28 3.91 24.91
CA LEU A 55 13.52 3.26 24.49
C LEU A 55 13.82 2.01 25.34
N LEU A 56 13.51 2.05 26.64
CA LEU A 56 13.60 0.89 27.54
C LEU A 56 12.61 -0.22 27.17
N ILE A 57 11.37 0.11 26.78
CA ILE A 57 10.40 -0.87 26.25
C ILE A 57 11.01 -1.57 25.02
N LEU A 58 11.61 -0.81 24.11
CA LEU A 58 12.28 -1.37 22.93
C LEU A 58 13.46 -2.27 23.32
N ILE A 59 14.38 -1.81 24.19
CA ILE A 59 15.53 -2.61 24.68
C ILE A 59 15.07 -3.98 25.20
N ARG A 60 14.03 -4.01 26.04
CA ARG A 60 13.45 -5.25 26.57
C ARG A 60 12.85 -6.12 25.47
N SER A 61 12.12 -5.53 24.53
CA SER A 61 11.51 -6.25 23.40
C SER A 61 12.52 -6.89 22.44
N LEU A 62 13.72 -6.30 22.35
CA LEU A 62 14.82 -6.76 21.51
C LEU A 62 15.71 -7.81 22.20
N TYR A 63 15.40 -8.17 23.45
CA TYR A 63 16.16 -9.06 24.34
C TYR A 63 17.58 -8.56 24.61
N LEU A 64 17.71 -7.25 24.85
CA LEU A 64 18.96 -6.61 25.23
C LEU A 64 18.97 -6.31 26.74
N ASP A 65 20.17 -6.19 27.29
CA ASP A 65 20.34 -5.79 28.69
C ASP A 65 19.93 -4.33 28.87
N GLU A 66 19.30 -4.01 30.00
CA GLU A 66 18.89 -2.63 30.30
C GLU A 66 20.08 -1.67 30.36
N SER A 67 21.29 -2.15 30.66
CA SER A 67 22.52 -1.34 30.63
C SER A 67 22.82 -0.74 29.25
N VAL A 68 22.20 -1.23 28.18
CA VAL A 68 22.32 -0.62 26.84
C VAL A 68 21.78 0.81 26.83
N ILE A 69 20.83 1.15 27.71
CA ILE A 69 20.27 2.50 27.79
C ILE A 69 21.34 3.55 28.07
N ASP A 70 22.31 3.24 28.95
CA ASP A 70 23.39 4.15 29.32
C ASP A 70 24.27 4.46 28.11
N SER A 71 24.55 3.45 27.28
CA SER A 71 25.31 3.62 26.04
C SER A 71 24.54 4.43 24.99
N CYS A 72 23.22 4.25 24.90
CA CYS A 72 22.37 5.05 24.02
C CYS A 72 22.33 6.52 24.44
N ILE A 73 22.20 6.79 25.75
CA ILE A 73 22.21 8.15 26.31
C ILE A 73 23.59 8.79 26.14
N GLU A 74 24.68 8.07 26.39
CA GLU A 74 26.04 8.57 26.17
C GLU A 74 26.26 8.96 24.70
N PHE A 75 25.83 8.10 23.77
CA PHE A 75 25.87 8.40 22.34
C PHE A 75 25.01 9.60 21.96
N ALA A 76 23.79 9.70 22.48
CA ALA A 76 22.89 10.82 22.19
C ALA A 76 23.47 12.16 22.65
N ASN A 77 24.15 12.18 23.80
CA ASN A 77 24.81 13.37 24.34
C ASN A 77 26.06 13.78 23.55
N GLN A 78 26.78 12.81 22.99
CA GLN A 78 28.00 13.05 22.22
C GLN A 78 28.03 12.20 20.94
N PRO A 79 27.17 12.52 19.96
CA PRO A 79 27.05 11.69 18.77
C PRO A 79 28.30 11.80 17.92
N ASP A 80 28.91 10.65 17.62
CA ASP A 80 30.08 10.59 16.76
C ASP A 80 29.69 10.31 15.30
N LYS A 81 30.44 10.93 14.38
CA LYS A 81 30.17 10.83 12.94
C LYS A 81 30.26 9.40 12.41
N SER A 82 31.09 8.54 13.00
CA SER A 82 31.31 7.18 12.50
C SER A 82 30.12 6.26 12.80
N THR A 83 29.52 6.42 13.97
CA THR A 83 28.30 5.71 14.36
C THR A 83 27.11 6.23 13.55
N ILE A 84 26.96 7.55 13.36
CA ILE A 84 25.92 8.11 12.47
C ILE A 84 26.04 7.50 11.07
N GLN A 85 27.24 7.47 10.49
CA GLN A 85 27.46 6.85 9.18
C GLN A 85 27.09 5.36 9.15
N SER A 86 27.32 4.65 10.25
CA SER A 86 26.96 3.24 10.40
C SER A 86 25.44 3.05 10.45
N ILE A 87 24.72 3.90 11.18
CA ILE A 87 23.24 3.94 11.21
C ILE A 87 22.69 4.19 9.80
N LEU A 88 23.16 5.24 9.13
CA LEU A 88 22.73 5.58 7.77
C LEU A 88 22.95 4.42 6.80
N LYS A 89 24.14 3.80 6.83
CA LYS A 89 24.44 2.65 5.99
C LYS A 89 23.61 1.41 6.34
N CYS A 90 23.33 1.20 7.62
CA CYS A 90 22.60 0.04 8.12
C CYS A 90 21.17 0.01 7.60
N PHE A 91 20.48 1.16 7.59
CA PHE A 91 19.04 1.22 7.29
C PHE A 91 18.70 1.77 5.89
N ARG A 92 19.67 2.29 5.14
CA ARG A 92 19.47 2.77 3.77
C ARG A 92 18.82 1.72 2.87
N ARG A 93 17.69 2.07 2.26
CA ARG A 93 16.87 1.24 1.36
C ARG A 93 16.38 -0.08 1.96
N LYS A 94 16.37 -0.22 3.30
CA LYS A 94 15.82 -1.39 3.99
C LYS A 94 14.38 -1.13 4.42
N PRO A 95 13.44 -2.08 4.22
CA PRO A 95 12.06 -1.96 4.68
C PRO A 95 11.93 -1.67 6.18
N ILE A 96 12.85 -2.18 7.02
CA ILE A 96 12.86 -1.93 8.47
C ILE A 96 13.02 -0.45 8.83
N ALA A 97 13.55 0.38 7.93
CA ALA A 97 13.61 1.83 8.12
C ALA A 97 12.22 2.46 8.25
N GLN A 98 11.18 1.85 7.68
CA GLN A 98 9.81 2.31 7.85
C GLN A 98 9.34 2.19 9.31
N LEU A 99 9.70 1.08 9.95
CA LEU A 99 9.41 0.85 11.37
C LEU A 99 10.23 1.79 12.25
N PHE A 100 11.52 1.95 11.94
CA PHE A 100 12.38 2.91 12.64
C PHE A 100 11.78 4.32 12.67
N LEU A 101 11.35 4.83 11.50
CA LEU A 101 10.79 6.18 11.41
C LEU A 101 9.47 6.30 12.18
N PHE A 102 8.68 5.24 12.22
CA PHE A 102 7.46 5.20 13.01
C PHE A 102 7.74 5.19 14.51
N ASP A 103 8.71 4.38 14.95
CA ASP A 103 9.14 4.34 16.36
C ASP A 103 9.70 5.68 16.79
N ALA A 104 10.46 6.37 15.94
CA ALA A 104 10.95 7.72 16.21
C ALA A 104 9.79 8.69 16.45
N LEU A 105 8.76 8.68 15.59
CA LEU A 105 7.55 9.51 15.78
C LEU A 105 6.79 9.17 17.05
N MET A 106 6.66 7.88 17.36
CA MET A 106 5.96 7.41 18.57
C MET A 106 6.71 7.76 19.85
N MET A 107 8.04 7.66 19.82
CA MET A 107 8.93 7.99 20.92
C MET A 107 8.84 9.48 21.22
N SER A 108 9.11 10.34 20.22
CA SER A 108 9.02 11.79 20.36
C SER A 108 7.65 12.23 20.88
N TYR A 109 6.56 11.61 20.42
CA TYR A 109 5.21 11.96 20.88
C TYR A 109 4.86 11.51 22.31
N ARG A 110 5.76 10.82 23.03
CA ARG A 110 5.43 10.23 24.34
C ARG A 110 5.08 11.28 25.40
N ASP A 111 5.70 12.44 25.33
CA ASP A 111 5.44 13.57 26.22
C ASP A 111 4.17 14.36 25.81
N GLY A 112 3.65 14.12 24.60
CA GLY A 112 2.41 14.69 24.06
C GLY A 112 2.60 15.67 22.91
N ASP A 113 3.83 16.01 22.50
CA ASP A 113 4.12 16.81 21.32
C ASP A 113 5.32 16.25 20.54
N ILE A 114 5.62 16.76 19.35
CA ILE A 114 6.91 16.47 18.67
C ILE A 114 7.56 17.82 18.41
N SER A 115 8.76 18.04 18.92
CA SER A 115 9.47 19.30 18.71
C SER A 115 9.84 19.49 17.23
N GLU A 116 10.06 20.74 16.83
CA GLU A 116 10.48 21.04 15.44
C GLU A 116 11.83 20.38 15.12
N GLN A 117 12.75 20.37 16.09
CA GLN A 117 14.08 19.76 15.99
C GLN A 117 14.01 18.24 15.82
N GLU A 118 13.18 17.56 16.61
CA GLU A 118 12.97 16.12 16.47
C GLU A 118 12.39 15.80 15.09
N LYS A 119 11.40 16.57 14.66
CA LYS A 119 10.79 16.40 13.35
C LYS A 119 11.79 16.59 12.21
N GLU A 120 12.66 17.60 12.31
CA GLU A 120 13.74 17.85 11.35
C GLU A 120 14.73 16.68 11.28
N VAL A 121 15.12 16.12 12.43
CA VAL A 121 16.02 14.95 12.46
C VAL A 121 15.34 13.72 11.85
N ILE A 122 14.06 13.46 12.15
CA ILE A 122 13.30 12.34 11.56
C ILE A 122 13.17 12.53 10.04
N ASP A 123 12.90 13.76 9.57
CA ASP A 123 12.81 14.08 8.13
C ASP A 123 14.15 13.85 7.41
N GLU A 124 15.25 14.28 8.01
CA GLU A 124 16.59 14.07 7.47
C GLU A 124 16.96 12.57 7.47
N LEU A 125 16.64 11.82 8.53
CA LEU A 125 16.85 10.37 8.56
C LEU A 125 16.03 9.66 7.48
N ALA A 126 14.77 10.05 7.27
CA ALA A 126 13.93 9.48 6.22
C ALA A 126 14.55 9.71 4.83
N PHE A 127 15.09 10.91 4.60
CA PHE A 127 15.80 11.26 3.37
C PHE A 127 17.08 10.43 3.19
N GLN A 128 17.93 10.34 4.22
CA GLN A 128 19.21 9.62 4.17
C GLN A 128 19.04 8.10 4.10
N PHE A 129 17.98 7.55 4.69
CA PHE A 129 17.59 6.15 4.51
C PHE A 129 17.02 5.87 3.12
N GLU A 130 16.77 6.91 2.31
CA GLU A 130 16.14 6.82 0.99
C GLU A 130 14.77 6.15 1.05
N VAL A 131 13.99 6.49 2.07
CA VAL A 131 12.58 6.10 2.13
C VAL A 131 11.81 6.99 1.14
N ALA A 132 11.08 6.36 0.22
CA ALA A 132 10.30 7.10 -0.78
C ALA A 132 9.34 8.08 -0.10
N LYS A 133 9.17 9.28 -0.67
CA LYS A 133 8.44 10.37 -0.02
C LYS A 133 6.99 10.00 0.26
N GLY A 134 6.35 9.30 -0.68
CA GLY A 134 5.00 8.76 -0.48
C GLY A 134 4.90 7.77 0.69
N ILE A 135 5.91 6.92 0.90
CA ILE A 135 5.94 5.96 2.01
C ILE A 135 6.12 6.69 3.34
N TYR A 136 7.01 7.68 3.38
CA TYR A 136 7.22 8.45 4.59
C TYR A 136 5.96 9.24 5.00
N HIS A 137 5.25 9.81 4.02
CA HIS A 137 3.93 10.41 4.26
C HIS A 137 2.93 9.38 4.81
N ASP A 138 2.92 8.16 4.28
CA ASP A 138 2.05 7.08 4.77
C ASP A 138 2.36 6.66 6.20
N ILE A 139 3.64 6.63 6.58
CA ILE A 139 4.09 6.40 7.97
C ILE A 139 3.58 7.52 8.89
N PHE A 140 3.73 8.77 8.47
CA PHE A 140 3.28 9.93 9.25
C PHE A 140 1.76 9.98 9.42
N ASP A 141 1.00 9.69 8.37
CA ASP A 141 -0.45 9.58 8.42
C ASP A 141 -0.88 8.45 9.36
N LEU A 142 -0.24 7.28 9.26
CA LEU A 142 -0.50 6.15 10.15
C LEU A 142 -0.26 6.55 11.61
N PHE A 143 0.85 7.23 11.90
CA PHE A 143 1.14 7.78 13.22
C PHE A 143 0.01 8.70 13.70
N CYS A 144 -0.42 9.65 12.86
CA CYS A 144 -1.53 10.56 13.17
C CYS A 144 -2.84 9.80 13.48
N TYR A 145 -3.16 8.74 12.73
CA TYR A 145 -4.35 7.95 13.00
C TYR A 145 -4.25 7.15 14.29
N ILE A 146 -3.09 6.57 14.61
CA ILE A 146 -2.86 5.81 15.83
C ILE A 146 -2.92 6.73 17.05
N LYS A 147 -2.22 7.88 17.01
CA LYS A 147 -2.27 8.95 18.02
C LYS A 147 -3.71 9.36 18.34
N ASN A 148 -4.53 9.56 17.30
CA ASN A 148 -5.93 9.96 17.45
C ASN A 148 -6.91 8.78 17.67
N ARG A 149 -6.40 7.54 17.83
CA ARG A 149 -7.18 6.30 18.01
C ARG A 149 -8.20 6.06 16.89
N ASN A 150 -7.91 6.52 15.68
CA ASN A 150 -8.72 6.31 14.50
C ASN A 150 -8.34 4.99 13.82
N TRP A 151 -8.70 3.88 14.46
CA TRP A 151 -8.28 2.53 14.05
C TRP A 151 -8.77 2.14 12.65
N GLN A 152 -9.95 2.58 12.25
CA GLN A 152 -10.54 2.23 10.96
C GLN A 152 -9.71 2.77 9.79
N ASP A 153 -9.20 4.00 9.93
CA ASP A 153 -8.36 4.65 8.92
C ASP A 153 -6.92 4.14 9.00
N ALA A 154 -6.37 3.90 10.20
CA ALA A 154 -5.08 3.22 10.37
C ALA A 154 -5.06 1.83 9.69
N ALA A 155 -6.12 1.03 9.86
CA ALA A 155 -6.24 -0.28 9.25
C ALA A 155 -6.33 -0.25 7.71
N LEU A 156 -6.66 0.91 7.12
CA LEU A 156 -6.75 1.07 5.68
C LEU A 156 -5.38 0.87 5.02
N TYR A 157 -4.32 1.47 5.55
CA TYR A 157 -2.95 1.43 5.00
C TYR A 157 -2.43 0.00 4.84
N PHE A 158 -2.77 -0.90 5.77
CA PHE A 158 -2.42 -2.32 5.67
C PHE A 158 -3.32 -3.08 4.70
N SER A 159 -4.61 -2.73 4.64
CA SER A 159 -5.57 -3.39 3.76
C SER A 159 -5.31 -3.15 2.27
N ILE A 160 -4.67 -2.03 1.93
CA ILE A 160 -4.24 -1.69 0.56
C ILE A 160 -2.74 -1.92 0.33
N HIS A 161 -2.05 -2.57 1.27
CA HIS A 161 -0.61 -2.88 1.21
C HIS A 161 0.30 -1.67 0.97
N LEU A 162 -0.05 -0.49 1.48
CA LEU A 162 0.86 0.65 1.50
C LEU A 162 1.97 0.47 2.54
N LEU A 163 1.68 -0.26 3.62
CA LEU A 163 2.64 -0.58 4.68
C LEU A 163 2.59 -2.08 4.99
N ASN A 164 3.72 -2.64 5.41
CA ASN A 164 3.81 -4.06 5.78
C ASN A 164 3.24 -4.28 7.20
N PRO A 165 2.10 -4.98 7.39
CA PRO A 165 1.49 -5.15 8.70
C PRO A 165 2.38 -5.86 9.73
N ASP A 166 3.33 -6.70 9.29
CA ASP A 166 4.20 -7.44 10.18
C ASP A 166 5.11 -6.51 10.99
N TYR A 167 5.41 -5.31 10.47
CA TYR A 167 6.18 -4.30 11.18
C TYR A 167 5.37 -3.58 12.26
N PHE A 168 4.06 -3.42 12.06
CA PHE A 168 3.24 -2.52 12.89
C PHE A 168 2.25 -3.25 13.82
N ASN A 169 2.12 -4.58 13.72
CA ASN A 169 1.18 -5.37 14.53
C ASN A 169 1.34 -5.15 16.04
N HIS A 170 2.58 -4.97 16.52
CA HIS A 170 2.87 -4.74 17.93
C HIS A 170 2.16 -3.48 18.49
N ILE A 171 1.96 -2.44 17.67
CA ILE A 171 1.27 -1.20 18.06
C ILE A 171 -0.22 -1.46 18.27
N PHE A 172 -0.85 -2.23 17.39
CA PHE A 172 -2.25 -2.60 17.54
C PHE A 172 -2.47 -3.45 18.79
N ASN A 173 -1.56 -4.39 19.06
CA ASN A 173 -1.53 -5.15 20.31
C ASN A 173 -1.37 -4.22 21.53
N TYR A 174 -0.53 -3.18 21.44
CA TYR A 174 -0.36 -2.18 22.49
C TYR A 174 -1.63 -1.36 22.77
N TYR A 175 -2.59 -1.31 21.85
CA TYR A 175 -3.87 -0.67 22.10
C TYR A 175 -5.02 -1.66 22.35
N ASP A 176 -4.72 -2.96 22.51
CA ASP A 176 -5.71 -4.05 22.59
C ASP A 176 -6.66 -4.06 21.37
N VAL A 177 -6.16 -3.63 20.21
CA VAL A 177 -6.90 -3.57 18.96
C VAL A 177 -6.46 -4.71 18.06
N SER A 178 -7.39 -5.54 17.60
CA SER A 178 -7.08 -6.57 16.59
C SER A 178 -7.06 -5.96 15.19
N LEU A 179 -5.87 -5.88 14.57
CA LEU A 179 -5.74 -5.41 13.19
C LEU A 179 -6.65 -6.19 12.24
N GLU A 180 -6.74 -7.51 12.38
CA GLU A 180 -7.59 -8.35 11.54
C GLU A 180 -9.08 -7.98 11.65
N GLN A 181 -9.58 -7.74 12.86
CA GLN A 181 -10.98 -7.36 13.08
C GLN A 181 -11.27 -5.98 12.49
N VAL A 182 -10.38 -5.01 12.73
CA VAL A 182 -10.56 -3.64 12.22
C VAL A 182 -10.46 -3.62 10.70
N SER A 183 -9.52 -4.35 10.09
CA SER A 183 -9.44 -4.50 8.63
C SER A 183 -10.69 -5.14 8.03
N LYS A 184 -11.28 -6.16 8.67
CA LYS A 184 -12.56 -6.76 8.22
C LYS A 184 -13.72 -5.77 8.25
N GLN A 185 -13.79 -4.92 9.29
CA GLN A 185 -14.80 -3.87 9.38
C GLN A 185 -14.58 -2.78 8.33
N SER A 186 -13.32 -2.38 8.11
CA SER A 186 -12.95 -1.36 7.12
C SER A 186 -13.33 -1.79 5.70
N LYS A 187 -13.13 -3.05 5.28
CA LYS A 187 -13.47 -3.55 3.92
C LYS A 187 -14.90 -3.22 3.45
N LYS A 188 -15.89 -3.12 4.35
CA LYS A 188 -17.28 -2.75 3.99
C LYS A 188 -17.50 -1.24 3.83
N ALA A 189 -16.73 -0.40 4.52
CA ALA A 189 -16.79 1.07 4.44
C ALA A 189 -15.74 1.68 3.47
N SER A 190 -14.82 0.85 2.98
CA SER A 190 -13.49 1.24 2.50
C SER A 190 -13.42 1.76 1.06
N LYS A 191 -14.26 1.32 0.11
CA LYS A 191 -14.08 1.68 -1.31
C LYS A 191 -14.01 3.20 -1.58
N LYS A 192 -14.89 3.99 -0.95
CA LYS A 192 -14.88 5.46 -1.06
C LYS A 192 -13.63 6.08 -0.41
N LYS A 193 -13.18 5.51 0.72
CA LYS A 193 -11.99 5.97 1.45
C LYS A 193 -10.69 5.58 0.74
N ILE A 194 -10.59 4.35 0.21
CA ILE A 194 -9.51 3.92 -0.69
C ILE A 194 -9.42 4.90 -1.84
N LEU A 195 -10.55 5.19 -2.48
CA LEU A 195 -10.58 6.17 -3.56
C LEU A 195 -10.04 7.51 -3.07
N SER A 196 -10.50 8.09 -1.96
CA SER A 196 -9.94 9.37 -1.49
C SER A 196 -8.45 9.32 -1.14
N CYS A 197 -7.96 8.25 -0.50
CA CYS A 197 -6.56 8.10 -0.10
C CYS A 197 -5.62 7.98 -1.31
N ILE A 198 -6.09 7.31 -2.37
CA ILE A 198 -5.28 7.09 -3.56
C ILE A 198 -5.51 8.21 -4.59
N ASN A 199 -6.68 8.87 -4.62
CA ASN A 199 -7.01 9.92 -5.61
C ASN A 199 -5.98 11.07 -5.61
N ASN A 200 -5.55 11.51 -4.43
CA ASN A 200 -4.51 12.55 -4.31
C ASN A 200 -3.14 12.09 -4.86
N LYS A 201 -2.93 10.77 -4.98
CA LYS A 201 -1.70 10.16 -5.47
C LYS A 201 -1.78 9.74 -6.95
N LEU A 202 -2.89 10.01 -7.61
CA LEU A 202 -3.23 9.49 -8.95
C LEU A 202 -3.36 10.54 -10.05
N GLU A 203 -3.12 11.83 -9.77
CA GLU A 203 -3.22 12.87 -10.80
C GLU A 203 -2.26 12.57 -11.97
N ASN A 204 -2.82 12.10 -13.10
CA ASN A 204 -2.15 11.72 -14.36
C ASN A 204 -1.37 10.39 -14.40
N GLY A 205 -1.63 9.47 -13.46
CA GLY A 205 -1.06 8.11 -13.43
C GLY A 205 -0.74 7.63 -12.02
N ILE A 206 -0.30 6.37 -11.85
CA ILE A 206 0.11 5.87 -10.53
C ILE A 206 1.61 6.09 -10.35
N SER A 207 2.02 6.89 -9.36
CA SER A 207 3.45 7.02 -9.03
C SER A 207 4.04 5.66 -8.65
N ASN A 208 5.26 5.38 -9.12
CA ASN A 208 6.01 4.20 -8.71
C ASN A 208 6.23 4.13 -7.18
N GLU A 209 6.23 5.27 -6.47
CA GLU A 209 6.26 5.30 -5.00
C GLU A 209 5.05 4.63 -4.34
N VAL A 210 3.88 4.68 -4.99
CA VAL A 210 2.64 4.06 -4.47
C VAL A 210 2.67 2.54 -4.67
N ILE A 211 3.27 2.10 -5.79
CA ILE A 211 3.34 0.69 -6.15
C ILE A 211 4.49 -0.02 -5.44
N LEU A 212 5.58 0.68 -5.13
CA LEU A 212 6.78 0.10 -4.52
C LEU A 212 6.49 -0.70 -3.23
N PRO A 213 5.78 -0.17 -2.21
CA PRO A 213 5.46 -0.92 -1.00
C PRO A 213 4.61 -2.14 -1.27
N PHE A 214 3.64 -2.00 -2.19
CA PHE A 214 2.78 -3.10 -2.59
C PHE A 214 3.60 -4.25 -3.19
N LEU A 215 4.54 -3.94 -4.09
CA LEU A 215 5.42 -4.96 -4.68
C LEU A 215 6.37 -5.57 -3.66
N GLN A 216 6.97 -4.75 -2.79
CA GLN A 216 7.84 -5.23 -1.73
C GLN A 216 7.10 -6.18 -0.80
N ALA A 217 5.89 -5.82 -0.36
CA ALA A 217 5.06 -6.66 0.50
C ALA A 217 4.72 -8.02 -0.13
N LYS A 218 4.64 -8.10 -1.47
CA LYS A 218 4.45 -9.38 -2.17
C LYS A 218 5.70 -10.24 -2.16
N ILE A 219 6.89 -9.64 -2.28
CA ILE A 219 8.17 -10.34 -2.14
C ILE A 219 8.33 -10.86 -0.70
N ASP A 220 8.13 -9.99 0.29
CA ASP A 220 8.28 -10.32 1.72
C ASP A 220 7.40 -11.50 2.13
N LYS A 221 6.17 -11.55 1.59
CA LYS A 221 5.20 -12.64 1.84
C LYS A 221 5.45 -13.90 1.02
N LYS A 222 6.49 -13.91 0.17
CA LYS A 222 6.78 -15.00 -0.78
C LYS A 222 5.63 -15.25 -1.75
N GLU A 223 4.82 -14.22 -2.01
CA GLU A 223 3.75 -14.20 -3.00
C GLU A 223 4.25 -13.73 -4.38
N ALA A 224 5.49 -13.24 -4.47
CA ALA A 224 6.16 -12.86 -5.70
C ALA A 224 7.67 -13.12 -5.60
N SER A 225 8.35 -13.14 -6.73
CA SER A 225 9.82 -13.21 -6.79
C SER A 225 10.37 -12.32 -7.91
N VAL A 226 11.64 -11.94 -7.80
CA VAL A 226 12.32 -11.16 -8.85
C VAL A 226 13.44 -11.99 -9.46
N ILE A 227 13.34 -12.27 -10.76
CA ILE A 227 14.36 -13.02 -11.52
C ILE A 227 14.79 -12.20 -12.72
N ASN A 228 16.09 -11.89 -12.81
CA ASN A 228 16.68 -11.10 -13.91
C ASN A 228 15.98 -9.75 -14.15
N GLY A 229 15.52 -9.09 -13.07
CA GLY A 229 14.80 -7.80 -13.15
C GLY A 229 13.33 -7.91 -13.56
N ASN A 230 12.81 -9.12 -13.76
CA ASN A 230 11.39 -9.38 -13.95
C ASN A 230 10.74 -9.73 -12.61
N PHE A 231 9.63 -9.06 -12.32
CA PHE A 231 8.77 -9.37 -11.19
C PHE A 231 7.77 -10.45 -11.61
N ILE A 232 7.79 -11.56 -10.90
CA ILE A 232 7.03 -12.77 -11.22
C ILE A 232 5.97 -13.00 -10.16
N LEU A 233 4.72 -13.05 -10.61
CA LEU A 233 3.56 -13.37 -9.79
C LEU A 233 3.11 -14.82 -10.12
N PRO A 234 2.63 -15.60 -9.13
CA PRO A 234 2.18 -16.98 -9.34
C PRO A 234 1.08 -17.12 -10.40
N ASP A 235 0.18 -16.13 -10.49
CA ASP A 235 -1.07 -16.19 -11.26
C ASP A 235 -1.21 -15.09 -12.34
N SER A 236 -0.12 -14.39 -12.69
CA SER A 236 -0.17 -13.24 -13.60
C SER A 236 1.03 -13.18 -14.54
N ASP A 237 0.89 -12.40 -15.62
CA ASP A 237 1.97 -12.06 -16.53
C ASP A 237 3.15 -11.42 -15.76
N GLU A 238 4.36 -11.85 -16.09
CA GLU A 238 5.59 -11.23 -15.61
C GLU A 238 5.72 -9.80 -16.18
N PHE A 239 6.33 -8.90 -15.41
CA PHE A 239 6.65 -7.57 -15.91
C PHE A 239 8.04 -7.15 -15.45
N LYS A 240 8.69 -6.33 -16.27
CA LYS A 240 10.06 -5.90 -16.02
C LYS A 240 10.06 -4.65 -15.12
N LEU A 241 10.72 -4.72 -13.96
CA LEU A 241 10.75 -3.60 -12.99
C LEU A 241 11.35 -2.32 -13.58
N SER A 242 12.28 -2.46 -14.53
CA SER A 242 12.88 -1.31 -15.21
C SER A 242 11.89 -0.50 -16.05
N THR A 243 10.71 -1.03 -16.40
CA THR A 243 9.70 -0.25 -17.15
C THR A 243 8.95 0.74 -16.25
N ILE A 244 9.11 0.62 -14.94
CA ILE A 244 8.48 1.45 -13.91
C ILE A 244 9.50 2.18 -13.02
N ASN A 245 10.76 2.24 -13.44
CA ASN A 245 11.89 2.82 -12.70
C ASN A 245 12.03 2.25 -11.27
N ILE A 246 11.77 0.96 -11.10
CA ILE A 246 12.04 0.23 -9.87
C ILE A 246 13.23 -0.71 -10.12
N ASN A 247 14.15 -0.75 -9.17
CA ASN A 247 15.26 -1.67 -9.14
C ASN A 247 15.13 -2.62 -7.96
N PHE A 248 15.79 -3.77 -8.09
CA PHE A 248 15.83 -4.81 -7.06
C PHE A 248 17.27 -5.05 -6.64
N ASP A 249 17.54 -4.88 -5.35
CA ASP A 249 18.80 -5.30 -4.75
C ASP A 249 18.66 -6.77 -4.32
N LYS A 250 19.44 -7.63 -4.98
CA LYS A 250 19.41 -9.08 -4.74
C LYS A 250 19.99 -9.47 -3.39
N LEU A 251 20.90 -8.68 -2.82
CA LEU A 251 21.56 -9.01 -1.55
C LEU A 251 20.63 -8.76 -0.38
N SER A 252 19.90 -7.64 -0.41
CA SER A 252 18.92 -7.28 0.62
C SER A 252 17.51 -7.81 0.32
N GLU A 253 17.25 -8.29 -0.89
CA GLU A 253 15.90 -8.62 -1.39
C GLU A 253 14.93 -7.43 -1.35
N THR A 254 15.44 -6.22 -1.60
CA THR A 254 14.64 -4.98 -1.50
C THR A 254 14.49 -4.24 -2.82
N LEU A 255 13.33 -3.63 -3.00
CA LEU A 255 13.01 -2.74 -4.11
C LEU A 255 13.33 -1.29 -3.74
N HIS A 256 13.84 -0.53 -4.71
CA HIS A 256 14.07 0.90 -4.56
C HIS A 256 13.76 1.63 -5.87
N ILE A 257 13.56 2.94 -5.77
CA ILE A 257 13.27 3.84 -6.90
C ILE A 257 14.49 4.72 -7.14
N ASP A 258 14.99 4.72 -8.38
CA ASP A 258 16.06 5.66 -8.77
C ASP A 258 15.50 7.04 -9.12
N SER A 259 14.30 7.07 -9.71
CA SER A 259 13.63 8.32 -10.11
C SER A 259 12.12 8.15 -10.15
N LEU A 260 11.42 9.23 -9.78
CA LEU A 260 9.97 9.27 -9.80
C LEU A 260 9.43 9.09 -11.22
N LEU A 261 8.49 8.17 -11.36
CA LEU A 261 7.82 7.90 -12.63
C LEU A 261 6.33 7.68 -12.41
N LEU A 262 5.51 8.38 -13.20
CA LEU A 262 4.08 8.09 -13.29
C LEU A 262 3.87 6.89 -14.21
N ILE A 263 3.48 5.78 -13.61
CA ILE A 263 3.19 4.53 -14.30
C ILE A 263 1.82 4.64 -14.94
N LYS A 264 1.83 4.67 -16.27
CA LYS A 264 0.62 4.58 -17.11
C LYS A 264 0.37 3.17 -17.63
N GLN A 265 1.32 2.24 -17.43
CA GLN A 265 1.27 0.89 -18.00
C GLN A 265 0.17 0.03 -17.38
N ASN A 266 -0.50 -0.75 -18.24
CA ASN A 266 -1.80 -1.36 -17.96
C ASN A 266 -1.78 -2.63 -17.08
N PRO A 267 -0.82 -3.57 -17.16
CA PRO A 267 -0.88 -4.81 -16.38
C PRO A 267 -0.65 -4.61 -14.89
N ILE A 268 0.38 -3.87 -14.51
CA ILE A 268 0.73 -3.67 -13.09
C ILE A 268 -0.27 -2.78 -12.36
N VAL A 269 -0.74 -1.72 -13.05
CA VAL A 269 -1.78 -0.83 -12.50
C VAL A 269 -3.08 -1.60 -12.35
N ASN A 270 -3.48 -2.40 -13.34
CA ASN A 270 -4.66 -3.27 -13.22
C ASN A 270 -4.52 -4.28 -12.09
N TYR A 271 -3.34 -4.89 -11.94
CA TYR A 271 -3.08 -5.83 -10.86
C TYR A 271 -3.19 -5.17 -9.50
N PHE A 272 -2.53 -4.02 -9.30
CA PHE A 272 -2.64 -3.22 -8.08
C PHE A 272 -4.09 -2.85 -7.77
N ILE A 273 -4.81 -2.26 -8.73
CA ILE A 273 -6.22 -1.83 -8.61
C ILE A 273 -7.13 -3.02 -8.22
N LYS A 274 -6.95 -4.18 -8.86
CA LYS A 274 -7.69 -5.40 -8.49
C LYS A 274 -7.38 -5.86 -7.08
N CYS A 275 -6.10 -5.87 -6.67
CA CYS A 275 -5.70 -6.29 -5.33
C CYS A 275 -6.31 -5.42 -4.24
N ILE A 276 -6.47 -4.11 -4.48
CA ILE A 276 -7.12 -3.18 -3.55
C ILE A 276 -8.66 -3.15 -3.70
N GLY A 277 -9.24 -4.05 -4.51
CA GLY A 277 -10.69 -4.20 -4.66
C GLY A 277 -11.38 -3.11 -5.49
N LEU A 278 -10.62 -2.38 -6.32
CA LEU A 278 -11.16 -1.42 -7.27
C LEU A 278 -11.46 -2.09 -8.63
N THR A 279 -12.41 -1.52 -9.34
CA THR A 279 -12.87 -1.95 -10.68
C THR A 279 -12.35 -1.01 -11.76
N ASP A 280 -12.43 -1.42 -13.04
CA ASP A 280 -12.07 -0.56 -14.17
C ASP A 280 -12.90 0.74 -14.17
N SER A 281 -14.16 0.66 -13.74
CA SER A 281 -15.05 1.82 -13.58
C SER A 281 -14.55 2.82 -12.54
N ASP A 282 -13.87 2.34 -11.50
CA ASP A 282 -13.25 3.21 -10.51
C ASP A 282 -11.97 3.84 -11.08
N ARG A 283 -11.13 3.04 -11.75
CA ARG A 283 -9.96 3.52 -12.47
C ARG A 283 -10.30 4.61 -13.47
N TYR A 284 -11.37 4.43 -14.24
CA TYR A 284 -11.82 5.41 -15.22
C TYR A 284 -12.16 6.76 -14.62
N LYS A 285 -12.77 6.77 -13.44
CA LYS A 285 -13.06 8.01 -12.71
C LYS A 285 -11.78 8.67 -12.19
N LEU A 286 -10.83 7.85 -11.71
CA LEU A 286 -9.52 8.32 -11.24
C LEU A 286 -8.69 8.92 -12.38
N ASP A 287 -8.75 8.34 -13.58
CA ASP A 287 -8.07 8.83 -14.78
C ASP A 287 -8.73 10.10 -15.38
N GLY A 288 -9.73 10.68 -14.71
CA GLY A 288 -10.46 11.87 -15.19
C GLY A 288 -11.41 11.58 -16.34
N GLY A 289 -11.84 10.32 -16.49
CA GLY A 289 -12.73 9.88 -17.55
C GLY A 289 -14.08 10.62 -17.56
N THR A 290 -14.49 11.10 -18.73
CA THR A 290 -15.69 11.91 -18.92
C THR A 290 -16.83 11.19 -19.64
N GLN A 291 -16.56 10.02 -20.22
CA GLN A 291 -17.57 9.25 -20.94
C GLN A 291 -18.57 8.63 -19.96
N LYS A 292 -19.82 8.53 -20.41
CA LYS A 292 -20.89 7.87 -19.67
C LYS A 292 -20.61 6.37 -19.59
N ILE A 293 -20.60 5.83 -18.37
CA ILE A 293 -20.51 4.39 -18.11
C ILE A 293 -21.92 3.82 -17.95
N ILE A 294 -22.22 2.78 -18.71
CA ILE A 294 -23.47 2.03 -18.63
C ILE A 294 -23.19 0.74 -17.83
N ILE A 295 -23.81 0.62 -16.66
CA ILE A 295 -23.73 -0.58 -15.83
C ILE A 295 -24.68 -1.63 -16.40
N SER A 296 -24.14 -2.75 -16.83
CA SER A 296 -24.90 -3.80 -17.45
C SER A 296 -25.20 -4.97 -16.52
N LYS A 297 -26.22 -5.77 -16.86
CA LYS A 297 -26.60 -6.99 -16.15
C LYS A 297 -26.58 -8.18 -17.09
N LEU A 298 -25.92 -9.24 -16.66
CA LEU A 298 -25.82 -10.47 -17.43
C LEU A 298 -27.12 -11.28 -17.33
N GLY A 299 -27.70 -11.61 -18.49
CA GLY A 299 -28.86 -12.48 -18.59
C GLY A 299 -28.53 -13.94 -18.29
N LYS A 300 -29.54 -14.74 -17.90
CA LYS A 300 -29.37 -16.14 -17.46
C LYS A 300 -28.62 -17.05 -18.46
N ASN A 301 -28.74 -16.78 -19.75
CA ASN A 301 -28.09 -17.58 -20.80
C ASN A 301 -26.64 -17.13 -21.10
N ASN A 302 -26.12 -16.13 -20.37
CA ASN A 302 -24.82 -15.49 -20.54
C ASN A 302 -24.55 -14.87 -21.93
N ARG A 303 -25.52 -14.93 -22.85
CA ARG A 303 -25.43 -14.40 -24.23
C ARG A 303 -26.21 -13.11 -24.43
N VAL A 304 -26.95 -12.69 -23.40
CA VAL A 304 -27.73 -11.46 -23.39
C VAL A 304 -27.14 -10.57 -22.32
N LEU A 305 -26.89 -9.31 -22.68
CA LEU A 305 -26.49 -8.28 -21.75
C LEU A 305 -27.53 -7.17 -21.78
N ASP A 306 -28.17 -6.96 -20.64
CA ASP A 306 -29.13 -5.88 -20.43
C ASP A 306 -28.37 -4.63 -19.96
N LEU A 307 -28.48 -3.56 -20.73
CA LEU A 307 -27.82 -2.30 -20.47
C LEU A 307 -28.64 -1.39 -19.53
N GLY A 308 -29.92 -1.70 -19.31
CA GLY A 308 -30.88 -0.89 -18.55
C GLY A 308 -31.26 0.45 -19.21
N LEU A 309 -30.36 1.03 -20.02
CA LEU A 309 -30.52 2.26 -20.77
C LEU A 309 -30.13 2.04 -22.24
N LYS A 310 -30.60 2.92 -23.13
CA LYS A 310 -30.19 2.88 -24.53
C LYS A 310 -28.72 3.26 -24.64
N PHE A 311 -27.96 2.48 -25.40
CA PHE A 311 -26.56 2.77 -25.70
C PHE A 311 -26.45 4.01 -26.60
N GLU A 312 -25.58 4.95 -26.22
CA GLU A 312 -25.23 6.14 -26.99
C GLU A 312 -23.79 5.99 -27.49
N GLU A 313 -23.47 6.59 -28.63
CA GLU A 313 -22.11 6.53 -29.18
C GLU A 313 -21.11 7.18 -28.22
N GLY A 314 -19.94 6.55 -28.07
CA GLY A 314 -18.90 6.99 -27.12
C GLY A 314 -19.14 6.57 -25.66
N CYS A 315 -20.24 5.89 -25.32
CA CYS A 315 -20.41 5.30 -23.99
C CYS A 315 -19.50 4.10 -23.77
N LEU A 316 -19.12 3.88 -22.52
CA LEU A 316 -18.47 2.67 -22.05
C LEU A 316 -19.49 1.74 -21.39
N ILE A 317 -19.23 0.43 -21.43
CA ILE A 317 -20.08 -0.58 -20.83
C ILE A 317 -19.29 -1.27 -19.71
N ASP A 318 -19.80 -1.19 -18.48
CA ASP A 318 -19.30 -1.98 -17.36
C ASP A 318 -19.98 -3.35 -17.38
N VAL A 319 -19.16 -4.39 -17.53
CA VAL A 319 -19.58 -5.78 -17.39
C VAL A 319 -18.80 -6.40 -16.23
N ASN A 320 -19.49 -6.61 -15.11
CA ASN A 320 -18.94 -7.21 -13.88
C ASN A 320 -17.65 -6.53 -13.37
N GLY A 321 -17.56 -5.20 -13.47
CA GLY A 321 -16.40 -4.42 -13.02
C GLY A 321 -15.28 -4.26 -14.05
N THR A 322 -15.44 -4.80 -15.26
CA THR A 322 -14.53 -4.58 -16.40
C THR A 322 -15.16 -3.60 -17.38
N LEU A 323 -14.40 -2.60 -17.83
CA LEU A 323 -14.89 -1.61 -18.79
C LEU A 323 -14.61 -2.04 -20.24
N TRP A 324 -15.62 -1.87 -21.08
CA TRP A 324 -15.59 -2.22 -22.49
C TRP A 324 -15.98 -1.03 -23.34
N SER A 325 -15.20 -0.80 -24.41
CA SER A 325 -15.56 0.12 -25.49
C SER A 325 -16.22 -0.64 -26.62
N TYR A 326 -17.18 0.02 -27.29
CA TYR A 326 -17.83 -0.52 -28.47
C TYR A 326 -17.19 0.02 -29.74
N LYS A 327 -16.82 -0.88 -30.65
CA LYS A 327 -16.34 -0.57 -32.00
C LYS A 327 -17.34 -1.04 -33.04
N LYS A 328 -17.92 -0.10 -33.79
CA LYS A 328 -18.87 -0.41 -34.86
C LYS A 328 -18.24 -1.31 -35.93
N GLY A 329 -18.98 -2.33 -36.36
CA GLY A 329 -18.61 -3.22 -37.46
C GLY A 329 -18.82 -2.57 -38.83
N ARG A 330 -18.53 -3.32 -39.90
CA ARG A 330 -18.89 -2.91 -41.27
C ARG A 330 -20.38 -3.16 -41.49
N GLY A 331 -21.13 -2.15 -41.92
CA GLY A 331 -22.57 -2.22 -42.22
C GLY A 331 -23.45 -1.35 -41.31
N ASP A 332 -24.76 -1.46 -41.49
CA ASP A 332 -25.76 -0.64 -40.79
C ASP A 332 -26.13 -1.20 -39.41
N ASN A 333 -25.88 -2.49 -39.18
CA ASN A 333 -26.16 -3.13 -37.89
C ASN A 333 -25.20 -2.61 -36.81
N CYS A 334 -25.78 -2.05 -35.75
CA CYS A 334 -25.06 -1.54 -34.60
C CYS A 334 -25.92 -1.59 -33.34
N ILE A 335 -25.29 -1.37 -32.20
CA ILE A 335 -25.97 -1.36 -30.89
C ILE A 335 -26.49 0.03 -30.48
N ILE A 336 -26.27 1.07 -31.29
CA ILE A 336 -26.69 2.44 -30.97
C ILE A 336 -28.21 2.49 -30.82
N GLY A 337 -28.68 3.06 -29.72
CA GLY A 337 -30.11 3.13 -29.36
C GLY A 337 -30.69 1.83 -28.81
N LYS A 338 -29.91 0.75 -28.68
CA LYS A 338 -30.34 -0.52 -28.09
C LYS A 338 -30.10 -0.52 -26.58
N ASN A 339 -30.99 -1.16 -25.83
CA ASN A 339 -30.86 -1.41 -24.39
C ASN A 339 -30.50 -2.88 -24.07
N ILE A 340 -30.49 -3.74 -25.08
CA ILE A 340 -30.11 -5.15 -24.95
C ILE A 340 -29.13 -5.47 -26.09
N ILE A 341 -28.03 -6.11 -25.75
CA ILE A 341 -27.04 -6.56 -26.73
C ILE A 341 -26.80 -8.07 -26.60
N PHE A 342 -26.38 -8.69 -27.70
CA PHE A 342 -26.22 -10.13 -27.78
C PHE A 342 -24.80 -10.50 -28.16
N SER A 343 -24.28 -11.57 -27.56
CA SER A 343 -23.05 -12.20 -28.00
C SER A 343 -23.32 -13.24 -29.09
N ASN A 344 -22.28 -13.64 -29.80
CA ASN A 344 -22.39 -14.74 -30.77
C ASN A 344 -22.65 -16.10 -30.10
N THR A 345 -22.86 -17.14 -30.90
CA THR A 345 -23.15 -18.51 -30.41
C THR A 345 -21.93 -19.25 -29.88
N LYS A 346 -20.71 -18.84 -30.27
CA LYS A 346 -19.45 -19.51 -29.94
C LYS A 346 -18.78 -18.92 -28.69
N LYS A 347 -19.03 -17.65 -28.41
CA LYS A 347 -18.48 -16.88 -27.31
C LYS A 347 -19.57 -16.10 -26.61
N ASN A 348 -19.55 -16.11 -25.28
CA ASN A 348 -20.56 -15.46 -24.44
C ASN A 348 -19.91 -14.45 -23.48
N PHE A 349 -20.74 -13.64 -22.81
CA PHE A 349 -20.25 -12.58 -21.95
C PHE A 349 -19.53 -13.11 -20.69
N LYS A 350 -19.73 -14.38 -20.30
CA LYS A 350 -18.98 -14.99 -19.19
C LYS A 350 -17.50 -15.18 -19.54
N GLN A 351 -17.17 -15.25 -20.82
CA GLN A 351 -15.78 -15.44 -21.29
C GLN A 351 -15.02 -14.12 -21.44
N LEU A 352 -15.65 -12.97 -21.15
CA LEU A 352 -15.04 -11.64 -21.24
C LEU A 352 -13.77 -11.49 -20.40
N GLU A 353 -13.67 -12.23 -19.28
CA GLU A 353 -12.47 -12.23 -18.44
C GLU A 353 -11.21 -12.62 -19.24
N ASN A 354 -11.33 -13.57 -20.17
CA ASN A 354 -10.23 -14.22 -20.86
C ASN A 354 -10.05 -13.80 -22.33
N VAL A 355 -10.77 -12.78 -22.79
CA VAL A 355 -10.67 -12.30 -24.18
C VAL A 355 -10.40 -10.80 -24.22
N LYS A 356 -9.67 -10.35 -25.24
CA LYS A 356 -9.45 -8.92 -25.52
C LYS A 356 -10.66 -8.25 -26.18
N GLY A 357 -11.48 -9.06 -26.86
CA GLY A 357 -12.69 -8.58 -27.51
C GLY A 357 -13.73 -9.67 -27.74
N LEU A 358 -14.99 -9.25 -27.85
CA LEU A 358 -16.14 -10.10 -28.09
C LEU A 358 -17.01 -9.51 -29.22
N PRO A 359 -17.29 -10.27 -30.28
CA PRO A 359 -18.19 -9.82 -31.33
C PRO A 359 -19.65 -9.81 -30.82
N LEU A 360 -20.39 -8.78 -31.23
CA LEU A 360 -21.78 -8.55 -30.89
C LEU A 360 -22.70 -8.87 -32.08
N HIS A 361 -23.90 -9.33 -31.78
CA HIS A 361 -24.93 -9.70 -32.75
C HIS A 361 -26.23 -8.95 -32.48
N SER A 362 -27.10 -8.84 -33.49
CA SER A 362 -28.37 -8.13 -33.38
C SER A 362 -29.45 -8.89 -32.58
N SER A 363 -29.33 -10.22 -32.50
CA SER A 363 -30.21 -11.08 -31.72
C SER A 363 -29.55 -12.43 -31.41
N LEU A 364 -30.22 -13.31 -30.65
CA LEU A 364 -29.72 -14.65 -30.33
C LEU A 364 -29.62 -15.59 -31.54
N THR A 365 -30.46 -15.36 -32.56
CA THR A 365 -30.59 -16.19 -33.76
C THR A 365 -29.92 -15.58 -34.98
N ASP A 366 -29.62 -14.28 -34.95
CA ASP A 366 -28.95 -13.58 -36.04
C ASP A 366 -27.44 -13.86 -36.01
N THR A 367 -26.84 -14.01 -37.18
CA THR A 367 -25.39 -14.16 -37.39
C THR A 367 -24.73 -12.87 -37.84
N SER A 368 -25.51 -11.80 -38.08
CA SER A 368 -24.99 -10.52 -38.53
C SER A 368 -24.20 -9.82 -37.42
N ASN A 369 -23.02 -9.33 -37.78
CA ASN A 369 -22.13 -8.66 -36.86
C ASN A 369 -22.63 -7.24 -36.57
N ALA A 370 -22.98 -6.98 -35.32
CA ALA A 370 -23.39 -5.67 -34.81
C ALA A 370 -22.22 -4.88 -34.21
N GLY A 371 -20.98 -5.34 -34.39
CA GLY A 371 -19.75 -4.70 -33.93
C GLY A 371 -19.01 -5.52 -32.87
N TRP A 372 -18.10 -4.88 -32.15
CA TRP A 372 -17.22 -5.55 -31.19
C TRP A 372 -17.21 -4.80 -29.87
N LEU A 373 -17.18 -5.54 -28.77
CA LEU A 373 -16.67 -5.05 -27.50
C LEU A 373 -15.17 -5.29 -27.46
N THR A 374 -14.42 -4.29 -27.02
CA THR A 374 -12.98 -4.35 -26.76
C THR A 374 -12.72 -3.88 -25.34
N LYS A 375 -11.80 -4.52 -24.61
CA LYS A 375 -11.42 -4.06 -23.26
C LYS A 375 -10.92 -2.62 -23.36
N PHE A 376 -11.39 -1.77 -22.46
CA PHE A 376 -10.99 -0.36 -22.44
C PHE A 376 -9.54 -0.20 -21.93
N TYR A 377 -9.20 -0.96 -20.88
CA TYR A 377 -7.87 -1.05 -20.32
C TYR A 377 -7.18 -2.36 -20.82
N GLU A 378 -6.38 -2.27 -21.90
CA GLU A 378 -5.49 -3.36 -22.40
C GLU A 378 -4.06 -3.32 -21.87
#